data_AF-A0AAD9MKW7-F1
#
_entry.id   AF-A0AAD9MKW7-F1
#
_cell.length_a   1.000
_cell.length_b   1.000
_cell.length_c   1.000
_cell.angle_alpha   90.00
_cell.angle_beta   90.00
_cell.angle_gamma   90.00
#
_symmetry.space_group_name_H-M   'P 1'
#
loop_
_entity.id
_entity.type
_entity.pdbx_description
1 polymer ?
#
loop_
_entity_poly.entity_id
_entity_poly.type
_entity_poly.pdbx_seq_one_letter_code
_entity_poly.pdbx_strand_id
1 'polypeptide(L)'
;MLDASARIYSAGFVQVAKNSHAYLRPKFLGHSEATFGANVSAGYSEYIAQHAEELKTQKTFMHEFIESDLAPWKDSGITLEALEEAENMYDICDGDILRFQIISGRLYVYHVTSRGLGWYPSQLGEGHLAARGRVPHTMLMLLDVLRLFPGQIPDLDAVMQLGDFNCVERNASRRGAPVPMFGYSTSEDYHDLVLPDFTYYGHEYDYLMDPWGNPVIGWDAQREVLMRKYEGVPLSSRLPQALWRGRTRDPMYPHRDALRRAFVACPEVLAAGGARARPR
;
A
#
# COMPACT_ATOMS: atom_id res chain seq x y z
N MET A 1 -12.63 -37.98 20.61
CA MET A 1 -12.44 -38.12 19.15
C MET A 1 -13.58 -37.40 18.47
N LEU A 2 -13.37 -36.17 18.07
CA LEU A 2 -14.27 -35.42 17.20
C LEU A 2 -13.57 -35.32 15.84
N ASP A 3 -14.23 -35.88 14.84
CA ASP A 3 -13.79 -36.01 13.47
C ASP A 3 -13.71 -34.62 12.82
N ALA A 4 -12.52 -34.26 12.32
CA ALA A 4 -12.19 -32.97 11.73
C ALA A 4 -12.40 -32.91 10.21
N SER A 5 -13.18 -33.82 9.63
CA SER A 5 -13.26 -34.02 8.17
C SER A 5 -14.40 -33.31 7.42
N ALA A 6 -15.12 -32.35 8.02
CA ALA A 6 -16.19 -31.64 7.31
C ALA A 6 -16.16 -30.11 7.51
N ARG A 7 -15.19 -29.44 6.88
CA ARG A 7 -15.30 -28.00 6.58
C ARG A 7 -15.56 -27.84 5.09
N ILE A 8 -16.78 -27.47 4.75
CA ILE A 8 -17.18 -27.09 3.38
C ILE A 8 -16.73 -25.65 3.18
N TYR A 9 -15.67 -25.47 2.38
CA TYR A 9 -15.18 -24.16 1.96
C TYR A 9 -16.02 -23.66 0.78
N SER A 10 -16.80 -22.60 0.97
CA SER A 10 -17.40 -21.86 -0.14
C SER A 10 -16.36 -20.88 -0.68
N ALA A 11 -15.43 -21.37 -1.51
CA ALA A 11 -14.53 -20.54 -2.28
C ALA A 11 -15.35 -19.74 -3.32
N GLY A 12 -15.45 -18.42 -3.15
CA GLY A 12 -16.00 -17.53 -4.16
C GLY A 12 -15.09 -17.53 -5.39
N PHE A 13 -15.59 -18.06 -6.51
CA PHE A 13 -14.89 -18.03 -7.79
C PHE A 13 -14.82 -16.59 -8.33
N VAL A 14 -13.63 -16.05 -8.54
CA VAL A 14 -13.41 -14.99 -9.54
C VAL A 14 -12.66 -15.62 -10.71
N GLN A 15 -13.42 -16.09 -11.69
CA GLN A 15 -12.88 -16.36 -13.01
C GLN A 15 -12.78 -15.03 -13.76
N VAL A 16 -11.57 -14.47 -13.90
CA VAL A 16 -11.36 -13.40 -14.87
C VAL A 16 -11.37 -14.04 -16.25
N ALA A 17 -12.50 -13.87 -16.95
CA ALA A 17 -12.70 -14.42 -18.28
C ALA A 17 -11.74 -13.77 -19.29
N LYS A 18 -11.19 -14.59 -20.20
CA LYS A 18 -10.26 -14.17 -21.26
C LYS A 18 -10.89 -13.30 -22.36
N ASN A 19 -12.16 -12.91 -22.20
CA ASN A 19 -12.89 -11.94 -23.04
C ASN A 19 -13.36 -10.71 -22.21
N SER A 20 -12.61 -10.33 -21.18
CA SER A 20 -12.96 -9.20 -20.32
C SER A 20 -12.69 -7.86 -21.02
N HIS A 21 -13.75 -7.27 -21.56
CA HIS A 21 -13.82 -5.83 -21.76
C HIS A 21 -14.35 -5.20 -20.46
N ALA A 22 -13.44 -4.64 -19.65
CA ALA A 22 -13.83 -3.77 -18.55
C ALA A 22 -14.36 -2.44 -19.12
N TYR A 23 -15.59 -2.45 -19.61
CA TYR A 23 -16.40 -1.25 -19.81
C TYR A 23 -17.31 -1.09 -18.60
N LEU A 24 -17.02 -0.08 -17.78
CA LEU A 24 -18.06 0.59 -17.00
C LEU A 24 -18.82 1.49 -17.98
N ARG A 25 -20.10 1.18 -18.25
CA ARG A 25 -21.09 2.19 -18.66
C ARG A 25 -22.11 2.34 -17.54
N PRO A 26 -22.33 3.55 -17.00
CA PRO A 26 -23.40 3.79 -16.06
C PRO A 26 -24.74 3.88 -16.81
N LYS A 27 -25.79 3.26 -16.26
CA LYS A 27 -27.18 3.62 -16.56
C LYS A 27 -27.56 4.76 -15.62
N PHE A 28 -27.60 5.99 -16.13
CA PHE A 28 -28.49 7.01 -15.60
C PHE A 28 -29.35 7.53 -16.75
N LEU A 29 -30.66 7.37 -16.61
CA LEU A 29 -31.66 7.95 -17.50
C LEU A 29 -31.73 9.45 -17.22
N GLY A 30 -31.57 10.29 -18.25
CA GLY A 30 -32.14 11.65 -18.25
C GLY A 30 -31.23 12.88 -18.28
N HIS A 31 -29.94 12.81 -18.63
CA HIS A 31 -29.12 14.03 -18.80
C HIS A 31 -28.40 14.10 -20.15
N SER A 32 -28.55 15.24 -20.83
CA SER A 32 -28.00 15.56 -22.14
C SER A 32 -26.52 15.94 -22.06
N GLU A 33 -25.82 15.64 -23.15
CA GLU A 33 -24.40 15.84 -23.40
C GLU A 33 -23.89 17.24 -23.02
N ALA A 34 -23.12 17.30 -21.94
CA ALA A 34 -22.08 18.31 -21.76
C ALA A 34 -20.77 17.55 -21.50
N THR A 35 -19.87 17.64 -22.47
CA THR A 35 -18.51 17.08 -22.46
C THR A 35 -17.70 17.67 -21.31
N PHE A 36 -17.30 16.84 -20.34
CA PHE A 36 -16.02 17.00 -19.65
C PHE A 36 -15.59 15.64 -19.05
N GLY A 37 -14.49 15.09 -19.58
CA GLY A 37 -13.93 13.82 -19.16
C GLY A 37 -13.11 13.98 -17.89
N ALA A 38 -13.59 13.39 -16.80
CA ALA A 38 -12.76 13.00 -15.66
C ALA A 38 -12.98 11.50 -15.45
N ASN A 39 -12.28 10.70 -16.27
CA ASN A 39 -12.26 9.25 -16.13
C ASN A 39 -11.29 8.90 -14.98
N VAL A 40 -11.68 9.17 -13.73
CA VAL A 40 -10.86 8.86 -12.55
C VAL A 40 -11.42 7.62 -11.88
N SER A 41 -11.36 6.50 -12.59
CA SER A 41 -11.28 5.20 -11.92
C SER A 41 -9.95 5.11 -11.19
N ALA A 42 -9.82 4.30 -10.14
CA ALA A 42 -8.51 3.74 -9.78
C ALA A 42 -8.05 2.94 -11.01
N GLY A 43 -7.42 3.63 -11.94
CA GLY A 43 -7.04 3.10 -13.23
C GLY A 43 -5.90 2.15 -12.97
N TYR A 44 -6.01 0.93 -13.47
CA TYR A 44 -4.80 0.19 -13.74
C TYR A 44 -3.94 1.04 -14.67
N SER A 45 -2.64 1.13 -14.39
CA SER A 45 -1.70 1.72 -15.35
C SER A 45 -1.91 1.06 -16.72
N GLU A 46 -1.87 1.83 -17.80
CA GLU A 46 -1.99 1.23 -19.14
C GLU A 46 -0.94 0.12 -19.27
N TYR A 47 -1.34 -1.05 -19.77
CA TYR A 47 -0.38 -2.12 -20.03
C TYR A 47 0.50 -1.70 -21.21
N ILE A 48 1.69 -1.20 -20.91
CA ILE A 48 2.67 -0.83 -21.92
C ILE A 48 3.62 -2.02 -22.08
N ALA A 49 3.43 -2.78 -23.16
CA ALA A 49 4.20 -4.01 -23.40
C ALA A 49 5.72 -3.78 -23.34
N GLN A 50 6.20 -2.66 -23.90
CA GLN A 50 7.63 -2.30 -23.82
C GLN A 50 8.09 -2.12 -22.37
N HIS A 51 7.31 -1.42 -21.54
CA HIS A 51 7.64 -1.23 -20.13
C HIS A 51 7.64 -2.55 -19.37
N ALA A 52 6.67 -3.43 -19.65
CA ALA A 52 6.64 -4.76 -19.07
C ALA A 52 7.88 -5.60 -19.47
N GLU A 53 8.40 -5.46 -20.68
CA GLU A 53 9.65 -6.12 -21.10
C GLU A 53 10.90 -5.49 -20.47
N GLU A 54 10.94 -4.17 -20.30
CA GLU A 54 12.02 -3.49 -19.55
C GLU A 54 12.08 -3.98 -18.09
N LEU A 55 10.91 -4.11 -17.43
CA LEU A 55 10.81 -4.63 -16.07
C LEU A 55 11.32 -6.07 -15.92
N LYS A 56 11.28 -6.89 -16.98
CA LYS A 56 11.80 -8.27 -16.96
C LYS A 56 13.30 -8.35 -17.15
N THR A 57 13.88 -7.39 -17.86
CA THR A 57 15.26 -7.48 -18.36
C THR A 57 16.25 -6.66 -17.53
N GLN A 58 15.76 -5.70 -16.74
CA GLN A 58 16.61 -4.83 -15.94
C GLN A 58 16.40 -5.07 -14.44
N LYS A 59 17.49 -5.39 -13.73
CA LYS A 59 17.48 -5.35 -12.26
C LYS A 59 17.28 -3.90 -11.80
N THR A 60 16.26 -3.67 -10.97
CA THR A 60 15.99 -2.36 -10.38
C THR A 60 16.95 -2.09 -9.23
N PHE A 61 17.07 -0.83 -8.82
CA PHE A 61 17.84 -0.46 -7.62
C PHE A 61 17.30 -1.10 -6.33
N MET A 62 16.05 -1.55 -6.33
CA MET A 62 15.43 -2.23 -5.18
C MET A 62 15.89 -3.69 -5.04
N HIS A 63 16.52 -4.27 -6.05
CA HIS A 63 16.84 -5.70 -6.08
C HIS A 63 17.74 -6.14 -4.92
N GLU A 64 18.72 -5.31 -4.52
CA GLU A 64 19.61 -5.62 -3.40
C GLU A 64 18.86 -5.70 -2.06
N PHE A 65 17.84 -4.84 -1.87
CA PHE A 65 16.99 -4.87 -0.69
C PHE A 65 16.11 -6.11 -0.67
N ILE A 66 15.54 -6.47 -1.82
CA ILE A 66 14.74 -7.71 -1.94
C ILE A 66 15.59 -8.94 -1.63
N GLU A 67 16.82 -9.01 -2.15
CA GLU A 67 17.74 -10.12 -1.85
C GLU A 67 18.12 -10.15 -0.35
N SER A 68 18.37 -9.00 0.26
CA SER A 68 18.67 -8.88 1.69
C SER A 68 17.50 -9.32 2.57
N ASP A 69 16.27 -8.90 2.23
CA ASP A 69 15.06 -9.23 2.98
C ASP A 69 14.77 -10.73 2.91
N LEU A 70 14.99 -11.38 1.77
CA LEU A 70 14.78 -12.83 1.58
C LEU A 70 15.95 -13.70 2.07
N ALA A 71 17.13 -13.12 2.32
CA ALA A 71 18.32 -13.85 2.73
C ALA A 71 18.12 -14.81 3.93
N PRO A 72 17.30 -14.51 4.96
CA PRO A 72 17.12 -15.40 6.10
C PRO A 72 16.58 -16.79 5.74
N TRP A 73 15.86 -16.93 4.63
CA TRP A 73 15.27 -18.20 4.18
C TRP A 73 16.06 -18.88 3.05
N LYS A 74 17.22 -18.32 2.67
CA LYS A 74 17.98 -18.80 1.50
C LYS A 74 18.32 -20.28 1.57
N ASP A 75 18.72 -20.77 2.73
CA ASP A 75 19.18 -22.15 2.91
C ASP A 75 18.06 -23.09 3.42
N SER A 76 17.12 -22.57 4.22
CA SER A 76 16.02 -23.37 4.81
C SER A 76 14.77 -23.45 3.93
N GLY A 77 14.60 -22.49 3.02
CA GLY A 77 13.32 -22.24 2.37
C GLY A 77 12.25 -21.71 3.34
N ILE A 78 11.05 -21.52 2.79
CA ILE A 78 9.82 -21.20 3.52
C ILE A 78 8.92 -22.43 3.47
N THR A 79 8.52 -22.95 4.63
CA THR A 79 7.67 -24.14 4.73
C THR A 79 6.20 -23.76 4.92
N LEU A 80 5.29 -24.72 4.69
CA LEU A 80 3.87 -24.51 4.95
C LEU A 80 3.60 -24.21 6.43
N GLU A 81 4.32 -24.88 7.33
CA GLU A 81 4.20 -24.66 8.78
C GLU A 81 4.59 -23.23 9.16
N ALA A 82 5.60 -22.65 8.50
CA ALA A 82 5.99 -21.25 8.71
C ALA A 82 4.91 -20.26 8.25
N LEU A 83 4.18 -20.58 7.17
CA LEU A 83 3.04 -19.77 6.71
C LEU A 83 1.82 -19.92 7.63
N GLU A 84 1.57 -21.12 8.15
CA GLU A 84 0.54 -21.35 9.17
C GLU A 84 0.87 -20.62 10.48
N GLU A 85 2.15 -20.54 10.87
CA GLU A 85 2.59 -19.72 11.99
C GLU A 85 2.37 -18.22 11.72
N ALA A 86 2.71 -17.74 10.52
CA ALA A 86 2.47 -16.36 10.09
C ALA A 86 0.98 -15.98 10.17
N GLU A 87 0.10 -16.86 9.71
CA GLU A 87 -1.35 -16.68 9.80
C GLU A 87 -1.83 -16.51 11.26
N ASN A 88 -1.19 -17.18 12.22
CA ASN A 88 -1.53 -17.11 13.63
C ASN A 88 -0.92 -15.89 14.37
N MET A 89 -0.14 -15.04 13.70
CA MET A 89 0.46 -13.84 14.31
C MET A 89 -0.52 -12.66 14.49
N TYR A 90 -1.82 -12.88 14.28
CA TYR A 90 -2.84 -11.82 14.30
C TYR A 90 -3.05 -11.10 15.64
N ASP A 91 -2.64 -11.71 16.74
CA ASP A 91 -2.67 -11.10 18.08
C ASP A 91 -1.41 -10.28 18.36
N ILE A 92 -0.38 -10.42 17.52
CA ILE A 92 0.92 -9.75 17.63
C ILE A 92 1.02 -8.58 16.64
N CYS A 93 0.60 -8.78 15.38
CA CYS A 93 0.61 -7.72 14.37
C CYS A 93 -0.52 -6.70 14.63
N ASP A 94 -0.26 -5.42 14.39
CA ASP A 94 -1.22 -4.30 14.60
C ASP A 94 -2.26 -4.15 13.48
N GLY A 95 -2.18 -4.96 12.42
CA GLY A 95 -2.96 -4.83 11.20
C GLY A 95 -3.90 -6.00 10.91
N ASP A 96 -4.72 -5.80 9.86
CA ASP A 96 -5.39 -6.92 9.22
C ASP A 96 -4.36 -7.88 8.61
N ILE A 97 -4.58 -9.18 8.73
CA ILE A 97 -3.76 -10.21 8.07
C ILE A 97 -4.55 -10.83 6.93
N LEU A 98 -3.93 -10.83 5.76
CA LEU A 98 -4.37 -11.56 4.58
C LEU A 98 -3.42 -12.72 4.34
N ARG A 99 -3.96 -13.94 4.23
CA ARG A 99 -3.28 -15.02 3.54
C ARG A 99 -3.73 -15.00 2.09
N PHE A 100 -2.81 -15.03 1.14
CA PHE A 100 -3.15 -15.07 -0.26
C PHE A 100 -2.35 -16.13 -0.99
N GLN A 101 -2.99 -16.72 -1.99
CA GLN A 101 -2.39 -17.70 -2.87
C GLN A 101 -2.52 -17.26 -4.32
N ILE A 102 -1.48 -17.49 -5.09
CA ILE A 102 -1.52 -17.42 -6.56
C ILE A 102 -1.46 -18.85 -7.04
N ILE A 103 -2.48 -19.28 -7.79
CA ILE A 103 -2.53 -20.63 -8.37
C ILE A 103 -2.93 -20.51 -9.83
N SER A 104 -2.04 -20.91 -10.72
CA SER A 104 -2.25 -20.82 -12.18
C SER A 104 -2.68 -19.42 -12.63
N GLY A 105 -2.04 -18.39 -12.08
CA GLY A 105 -2.30 -16.97 -12.38
C GLY A 105 -3.62 -16.43 -11.81
N ARG A 106 -4.23 -17.12 -10.84
CA ARG A 106 -5.44 -16.65 -10.14
C ARG A 106 -5.12 -16.34 -8.69
N LEU A 107 -5.59 -15.19 -8.22
CA LEU A 107 -5.46 -14.76 -6.83
C LEU A 107 -6.61 -15.32 -5.99
N TYR A 108 -6.26 -15.97 -4.88
CA TYR A 108 -7.16 -16.39 -3.81
C TYR A 108 -6.75 -15.65 -2.55
N VAL A 109 -7.70 -15.06 -1.83
CA VAL A 109 -7.42 -14.27 -0.62
C VAL A 109 -8.31 -14.75 0.51
N TYR A 110 -7.70 -15.01 1.66
CA TYR A 110 -8.35 -15.30 2.92
C TYR A 110 -8.03 -14.18 3.91
N HIS A 111 -9.06 -13.45 4.35
CA HIS A 111 -8.92 -12.40 5.36
C HIS A 111 -8.98 -13.03 6.75
N VAL A 112 -7.81 -13.37 7.27
CA VAL A 112 -7.61 -14.13 8.52
C VAL A 112 -8.24 -13.41 9.69
N THR A 113 -7.98 -12.12 9.79
CA THR A 113 -8.37 -11.28 10.93
C THR A 113 -9.56 -10.41 10.60
N SER A 114 -10.52 -10.90 9.80
CA SER A 114 -11.77 -10.18 9.56
C SER A 114 -12.53 -10.00 10.88
N ARG A 115 -12.13 -8.99 11.67
CA ARG A 115 -12.56 -8.72 13.04
C ARG A 115 -13.96 -8.10 13.04
N GLY A 116 -14.91 -8.60 12.26
CA GLY A 116 -16.35 -8.21 12.25
C GLY A 116 -16.70 -6.73 12.02
N LEU A 117 -15.70 -5.86 12.02
CA LEU A 117 -15.67 -4.41 11.99
C LEU A 117 -14.40 -4.02 11.21
N GLY A 118 -14.14 -4.72 10.09
CA GLY A 118 -13.04 -4.35 9.19
C GLY A 118 -13.13 -2.86 8.90
N TRP A 119 -12.00 -2.17 8.75
CA TRP A 119 -11.90 -0.73 8.51
C TRP A 119 -12.43 -0.33 7.12
N TYR A 120 -13.65 -0.76 6.85
CA TYR A 120 -14.45 -0.64 5.66
C TYR A 120 -15.92 -0.54 6.09
N PRO A 121 -16.61 0.57 5.75
CA PRO A 121 -16.10 1.73 5.02
C PRO A 121 -15.25 2.66 5.90
N SER A 122 -14.29 3.34 5.27
CA SER A 122 -13.40 4.31 5.94
C SER A 122 -14.13 5.55 6.51
N GLN A 123 -13.37 6.44 7.15
CA GLN A 123 -13.82 7.75 7.63
C GLN A 123 -14.45 8.65 6.55
N LEU A 124 -14.13 8.43 5.27
CA LEU A 124 -14.67 9.20 4.14
C LEU A 124 -16.10 8.80 3.74
N GLY A 125 -16.70 7.79 4.39
CA GLY A 125 -18.09 7.39 4.21
C GLY A 125 -18.36 6.42 3.06
N GLU A 126 -19.57 5.86 3.05
CA GLU A 126 -20.00 4.89 2.02
C GLU A 126 -20.09 5.54 0.63
N GLY A 127 -19.65 4.83 -0.41
CA GLY A 127 -19.75 5.28 -1.82
C GLY A 127 -18.55 6.08 -2.34
N HIS A 128 -17.65 6.56 -1.48
CA HIS A 128 -16.42 7.23 -1.91
C HIS A 128 -15.37 6.19 -2.34
N LEU A 129 -14.79 6.31 -3.54
CA LEU A 129 -13.81 5.32 -4.04
C LEU A 129 -12.56 5.24 -3.16
N ALA A 130 -12.09 6.39 -2.67
CA ALA A 130 -11.00 6.45 -1.70
C ALA A 130 -11.39 5.99 -0.29
N ALA A 131 -12.69 5.76 -0.02
CA ALA A 131 -13.10 5.22 1.28
C ALA A 131 -12.90 3.72 1.42
N ARG A 132 -12.40 3.06 0.37
CA ARG A 132 -11.99 1.68 0.42
C ARG A 132 -10.70 1.64 1.26
N GLY A 133 -10.71 0.97 2.40
CA GLY A 133 -9.55 0.88 3.27
C GLY A 133 -8.38 0.09 2.64
N ARG A 134 -7.46 -0.34 3.48
CA ARG A 134 -6.21 -1.02 3.06
C ARG A 134 -6.47 -2.31 2.29
N VAL A 135 -7.38 -3.17 2.77
CA VAL A 135 -7.65 -4.50 2.18
C VAL A 135 -8.00 -4.42 0.68
N PRO A 136 -9.02 -3.64 0.23
CA PRO A 136 -9.29 -3.51 -1.20
C PRO A 136 -8.12 -3.01 -2.04
N HIS A 137 -7.32 -2.05 -1.53
CA HIS A 137 -6.19 -1.49 -2.27
C HIS A 137 -5.02 -2.48 -2.35
N THR A 138 -4.76 -3.27 -1.31
CA THR A 138 -3.82 -4.40 -1.38
C THR A 138 -4.25 -5.43 -2.41
N MET A 139 -5.54 -5.75 -2.47
CA MET A 139 -6.05 -6.67 -3.48
C MET A 139 -5.84 -6.11 -4.89
N LEU A 140 -6.08 -4.80 -5.10
CA LEU A 140 -5.80 -4.14 -6.38
C LEU A 140 -4.31 -4.20 -6.73
N MET A 141 -3.41 -3.98 -5.76
CA MET A 141 -1.97 -4.13 -5.95
C MET A 141 -1.59 -5.53 -6.44
N LEU A 142 -2.07 -6.57 -5.75
CA LEU A 142 -1.77 -7.96 -6.13
C LEU A 142 -2.34 -8.31 -7.51
N LEU A 143 -3.56 -7.84 -7.81
CA LEU A 143 -4.19 -8.03 -9.11
C LEU A 143 -3.45 -7.29 -10.23
N ASP A 144 -2.89 -6.11 -9.96
CA ASP A 144 -2.14 -5.37 -10.97
C ASP A 144 -0.85 -6.09 -11.34
N VAL A 145 -0.14 -6.69 -10.37
CA VAL A 145 1.03 -7.54 -10.64
C VAL A 145 0.67 -8.72 -11.55
N LEU A 146 -0.43 -9.42 -11.26
CA LEU A 146 -0.91 -10.53 -12.10
C LEU A 146 -1.30 -10.09 -13.51
N ARG A 147 -1.85 -8.89 -13.64
CA ARG A 147 -2.23 -8.29 -14.92
C ARG A 147 -1.00 -7.87 -15.74
N LEU A 148 0.01 -7.29 -15.12
CA LEU A 148 1.26 -6.86 -15.76
C LEU A 148 2.16 -8.03 -16.15
N PHE A 149 2.11 -9.13 -15.38
CA PHE A 149 2.95 -10.32 -15.60
C PHE A 149 2.11 -11.59 -15.79
N PRO A 150 1.21 -11.64 -16.79
CA PRO A 150 0.28 -12.74 -16.96
C PRO A 150 1.02 -14.05 -17.23
N GLY A 151 0.76 -15.07 -16.41
CA GLY A 151 1.37 -16.39 -16.53
C GLY A 151 2.86 -16.46 -16.15
N GLN A 152 3.44 -15.38 -15.64
CA GLN A 152 4.85 -15.32 -15.24
C GLN A 152 5.05 -15.40 -13.72
N ILE A 153 4.01 -15.05 -12.94
CA ILE A 153 4.05 -15.22 -11.49
C ILE A 153 3.82 -16.70 -11.18
N PRO A 154 4.76 -17.38 -10.50
CA PRO A 154 4.60 -18.78 -10.15
C PRO A 154 3.48 -18.97 -9.12
N ASP A 155 3.11 -20.23 -8.90
CA ASP A 155 2.24 -20.56 -7.78
C ASP A 155 2.94 -20.14 -6.48
N LEU A 156 2.22 -19.43 -5.60
CA LEU A 156 2.74 -18.80 -4.40
C LEU A 156 1.69 -18.92 -3.27
N ASP A 157 2.15 -19.14 -2.05
CA ASP A 157 1.36 -19.00 -0.82
C ASP A 157 2.10 -18.04 0.11
N ALA A 158 1.39 -17.04 0.62
CA ALA A 158 1.99 -15.92 1.33
C ALA A 158 1.02 -15.32 2.36
N VAL A 159 1.58 -14.74 3.41
CA VAL A 159 0.84 -14.00 4.45
C VAL A 159 1.33 -12.57 4.46
N MET A 160 0.39 -11.63 4.56
CA MET A 160 0.64 -10.20 4.56
C MET A 160 -0.12 -9.51 5.68
N GLN A 161 0.59 -8.75 6.51
CA GLN A 161 0.01 -7.85 7.50
C GLN A 161 -0.13 -6.44 6.90
N LEU A 162 -1.28 -5.81 7.14
CA LEU A 162 -1.64 -4.51 6.54
C LEU A 162 -1.55 -3.35 7.54
N GLY A 163 -0.86 -3.55 8.67
CA GLY A 163 -0.72 -2.58 9.75
C GLY A 163 0.32 -1.51 9.43
N ASP A 164 0.35 -0.46 10.25
CA ASP A 164 1.38 0.60 10.17
C ASP A 164 2.70 0.19 10.85
N PHE A 165 2.67 -0.91 11.61
CA PHE A 165 3.79 -1.39 12.40
C PHE A 165 4.36 -2.65 11.79
N ASN A 166 5.68 -2.75 11.85
CA ASN A 166 6.40 -3.96 11.52
C ASN A 166 6.01 -5.07 12.53
N CYS A 167 5.90 -6.31 12.08
CA CYS A 167 5.38 -7.41 12.89
C CYS A 167 6.46 -8.39 13.37
N VAL A 168 7.47 -8.70 12.57
CA VAL A 168 8.41 -9.80 12.85
C VAL A 168 9.72 -9.26 13.41
N GLU A 169 9.84 -9.18 14.74
CA GLU A 169 11.06 -8.71 15.40
C GLU A 169 12.25 -9.66 15.21
N ARG A 170 13.43 -9.14 14.85
CA ARG A 170 14.67 -9.94 14.69
C ARG A 170 15.08 -10.66 15.97
N ASN A 171 14.89 -10.01 17.11
CA ASN A 171 15.31 -10.54 18.41
C ASN A 171 14.39 -11.65 18.96
N ALA A 172 13.19 -11.81 18.38
CA ALA A 172 12.26 -12.87 18.71
C ALA A 172 12.60 -14.19 17.98
N SER A 173 13.22 -14.10 16.80
CA SER A 173 13.68 -15.23 15.98
C SER A 173 14.96 -15.88 16.55
N ARG A 174 14.91 -16.37 17.79
CA ARG A 174 16.10 -16.88 18.49
C ARG A 174 16.59 -18.25 18.00
N ARG A 175 15.83 -18.93 17.14
CA ARG A 175 16.19 -20.24 16.54
C ARG A 175 15.55 -20.38 15.16
N GLY A 176 16.36 -20.46 14.10
CA GLY A 176 15.90 -20.73 12.73
C GLY A 176 15.57 -19.46 11.93
N ALA A 177 15.05 -19.67 10.72
CA ALA A 177 14.58 -18.59 9.87
C ALA A 177 13.35 -17.91 10.49
N PRO A 178 13.18 -16.58 10.32
CA PRO A 178 12.04 -15.85 10.86
C PRO A 178 10.71 -16.31 10.23
N VAL A 179 9.60 -15.91 10.85
CA VAL A 179 8.27 -16.14 10.27
C VAL A 179 8.11 -15.25 9.02
N PRO A 180 7.80 -15.81 7.84
CA PRO A 180 7.70 -15.03 6.61
C PRO A 180 6.40 -14.22 6.60
N MET A 181 6.53 -12.90 6.66
CA MET A 181 5.40 -11.97 6.70
C MET A 181 5.67 -10.81 5.74
N PHE A 182 4.78 -10.60 4.78
CA PHE A 182 4.80 -9.38 3.99
C PHE A 182 4.20 -8.20 4.77
N GLY A 183 4.71 -7.00 4.52
CA GLY A 183 4.20 -5.75 5.06
C GLY A 183 4.54 -4.57 4.16
N TYR A 184 4.11 -3.37 4.53
CA TYR A 184 4.40 -2.15 3.77
C TYR A 184 5.69 -1.44 4.20
N SER A 185 6.21 -1.79 5.38
CA SER A 185 7.43 -1.21 5.94
C SER A 185 8.22 -2.24 6.74
N THR A 186 9.50 -1.93 6.93
CA THR A 186 10.40 -2.70 7.80
C THR A 186 11.43 -1.75 8.42
N SER A 187 12.29 -2.27 9.31
CA SER A 187 13.50 -1.59 9.78
C SER A 187 14.59 -2.59 10.08
N GLU A 188 15.77 -2.11 10.49
CA GLU A 188 16.91 -2.96 10.88
C GLU A 188 16.57 -3.94 12.02
N ASP A 189 15.53 -3.66 12.82
CA ASP A 189 15.09 -4.51 13.93
C ASP A 189 14.00 -5.53 13.55
N TYR A 190 13.57 -5.55 12.29
CA TYR A 190 12.47 -6.41 11.81
C TYR A 190 12.82 -7.22 10.55
N HIS A 191 12.06 -8.31 10.34
CA HIS A 191 12.17 -9.25 9.22
C HIS A 191 10.98 -9.21 8.26
N ASP A 192 10.05 -8.25 8.40
CA ASP A 192 8.95 -8.06 7.46
C ASP A 192 9.48 -7.89 6.03
N LEU A 193 8.90 -8.63 5.09
CA LEU A 193 9.18 -8.57 3.65
C LEU A 193 8.40 -7.40 3.04
N VAL A 194 9.10 -6.40 2.50
CA VAL A 194 8.43 -5.17 2.06
C VAL A 194 7.82 -5.32 0.66
N LEU A 195 6.53 -5.01 0.55
CA LEU A 195 5.85 -4.74 -0.71
C LEU A 195 5.55 -3.24 -0.85
N PRO A 196 5.34 -2.73 -2.07
CA PRO A 196 4.86 -1.37 -2.27
C PRO A 196 3.59 -1.12 -1.45
N ASP A 197 3.51 0.08 -0.85
CA ASP A 197 2.37 0.44 -0.03
C ASP A 197 1.06 0.54 -0.84
N PHE A 198 -0.07 0.19 -0.23
CA PHE A 198 -1.39 0.24 -0.88
C PHE A 198 -1.76 1.66 -1.37
N THR A 199 -1.19 2.70 -0.76
CA THR A 199 -1.37 4.11 -1.11
C THR A 199 -0.96 4.45 -2.55
N TYR A 200 -0.17 3.61 -3.23
CA TYR A 200 0.10 3.77 -4.67
C TYR A 200 -1.16 3.67 -5.52
N TYR A 201 -2.17 2.91 -5.07
CA TYR A 201 -3.46 2.75 -5.75
C TYR A 201 -4.53 3.65 -5.14
N GLY A 202 -4.45 3.90 -3.84
CA GLY A 202 -5.35 4.78 -3.11
C GLY A 202 -5.33 4.49 -1.61
N HIS A 203 -5.93 5.38 -0.85
CA HIS A 203 -6.07 5.36 0.60
C HIS A 203 -7.20 6.28 1.08
N GLU A 204 -7.60 6.18 2.34
CA GLU A 204 -8.70 6.93 2.95
C GLU A 204 -8.31 8.28 3.57
N TYR A 205 -7.11 8.77 3.28
CA TYR A 205 -6.55 9.99 3.88
C TYR A 205 -6.55 11.16 2.89
N ASP A 206 -5.73 12.18 3.17
CA ASP A 206 -5.68 13.41 2.39
C ASP A 206 -4.99 13.21 1.03
N TYR A 207 -5.65 13.67 -0.03
CA TYR A 207 -5.10 13.68 -1.39
C TYR A 207 -4.67 15.07 -1.84
N LEU A 208 -3.82 15.10 -2.86
CA LEU A 208 -3.72 16.28 -3.72
C LEU A 208 -5.07 16.54 -4.39
N MET A 209 -5.45 17.80 -4.48
CA MET A 209 -6.63 18.22 -5.24
C MET A 209 -6.22 18.70 -6.63
N ASP A 210 -7.02 18.36 -7.63
CA ASP A 210 -6.91 18.94 -8.97
C ASP A 210 -7.39 20.41 -8.98
N PRO A 211 -7.21 21.15 -10.09
CA PRO A 211 -7.66 22.55 -10.18
C PRO A 211 -9.17 22.78 -10.01
N TRP A 212 -9.98 21.74 -10.11
CA TRP A 212 -11.44 21.78 -9.94
C TRP A 212 -11.88 21.34 -8.54
N GLY A 213 -10.93 21.00 -7.65
CA GLY A 213 -11.19 20.60 -6.28
C GLY A 213 -11.49 19.13 -6.07
N ASN A 214 -11.23 18.26 -7.06
CA ASN A 214 -11.42 16.82 -6.92
C ASN A 214 -10.14 16.15 -6.40
N PRO A 215 -10.24 15.09 -5.58
CA PRO A 215 -9.08 14.34 -5.12
C PRO A 215 -8.41 13.58 -6.28
N VAL A 216 -7.09 13.66 -6.34
CA VAL A 216 -6.24 12.98 -7.33
C VAL A 216 -5.81 11.63 -6.76
N ILE A 217 -6.48 10.56 -7.19
CA ILE A 217 -6.29 9.20 -6.65
C ILE A 217 -5.14 8.49 -7.37
N GLY A 218 -4.34 7.73 -6.62
CA GLY A 218 -3.24 6.94 -7.16
C GLY A 218 -1.94 7.75 -7.32
N TRP A 219 -0.81 7.06 -7.23
CA TRP A 219 0.50 7.70 -7.30
C TRP A 219 0.83 8.22 -8.69
N ASP A 220 0.41 7.52 -9.74
CA ASP A 220 0.60 7.91 -11.13
C ASP A 220 -0.02 9.29 -11.41
N ALA A 221 -1.29 9.50 -11.02
CA ALA A 221 -1.99 10.76 -11.21
C ALA A 221 -1.41 11.87 -10.32
N GLN A 222 -1.10 11.57 -9.05
CA GLN A 222 -0.50 12.54 -8.14
C GLN A 222 0.88 12.99 -8.62
N ARG A 223 1.70 12.06 -9.14
CA ARG A 223 2.99 12.36 -9.75
C ARG A 223 2.83 13.33 -10.92
N GLU A 224 1.88 13.10 -11.83
CA GLU A 224 1.65 14.00 -12.97
C GLU A 224 1.26 15.43 -12.54
N VAL A 225 0.41 15.55 -11.52
CA VAL A 225 0.05 16.86 -10.94
C VAL A 225 1.26 17.57 -10.35
N LEU A 226 2.11 16.86 -9.61
CA LEU A 226 3.33 17.42 -9.03
C LEU A 226 4.35 17.82 -10.11
N MET A 227 4.54 16.99 -11.13
CA MET A 227 5.45 17.27 -12.25
C MET A 227 5.03 18.54 -12.98
N ARG A 228 3.74 18.66 -13.36
CA ARG A 228 3.22 19.87 -14.01
C ARG A 228 3.32 21.11 -13.13
N LYS A 229 3.03 20.97 -11.83
CA LYS A 229 3.10 22.09 -10.88
C LYS A 229 4.51 22.69 -10.77
N TYR A 230 5.54 21.85 -10.87
CA TYR A 230 6.93 22.27 -10.73
C TYR A 230 7.69 22.36 -12.05
N GLU A 231 7.04 22.09 -13.17
CA GLU A 231 7.62 22.23 -14.50
C GLU A 231 8.06 23.68 -14.72
N GLY A 232 9.34 23.86 -15.07
CA GLY A 232 9.92 25.19 -15.28
C GLY A 232 10.04 26.06 -14.02
N VAL A 233 9.75 25.54 -12.82
CA VAL A 233 9.88 26.29 -11.56
C VAL A 233 11.28 26.07 -10.96
N PRO A 234 12.19 27.05 -11.01
CA PRO A 234 13.54 26.90 -10.48
C PRO A 234 13.52 26.76 -8.96
N LEU A 235 14.47 26.02 -8.41
CA LEU A 235 14.60 25.88 -6.95
C LEU A 235 14.80 27.24 -6.26
N SER A 236 15.51 28.17 -6.91
CA SER A 236 15.80 29.52 -6.40
C SER A 236 14.58 30.43 -6.29
N SER A 237 13.46 30.14 -6.96
CA SER A 237 12.21 30.90 -6.81
C SER A 237 11.35 30.40 -5.65
N ARG A 238 11.73 29.30 -4.98
CA ARG A 238 11.00 28.77 -3.83
C ARG A 238 11.37 29.56 -2.57
N LEU A 239 10.42 29.70 -1.65
CA LEU A 239 10.69 30.29 -0.35
C LEU A 239 11.66 29.38 0.43
N PRO A 240 12.77 29.91 0.98
CA PRO A 240 13.71 29.14 1.79
C PRO A 240 13.14 28.91 3.18
N GLN A 241 12.01 28.21 3.24
CA GLN A 241 11.25 27.94 4.45
C GLN A 241 11.10 26.42 4.61
N ALA A 242 11.36 25.96 5.81
CA ALA A 242 10.99 24.62 6.22
C ALA A 242 9.48 24.61 6.53
N LEU A 243 8.72 23.71 5.90
CA LEU A 243 7.27 23.58 6.04
C LEU A 243 6.88 22.19 6.57
N TRP A 244 5.94 22.15 7.52
CA TRP A 244 5.25 20.94 7.96
C TRP A 244 3.75 21.23 8.03
N ARG A 245 2.94 20.38 7.39
CA ARG A 245 1.48 20.42 7.51
C ARG A 245 0.98 19.00 7.75
N GLY A 246 0.51 18.74 8.96
CA GLY A 246 0.07 17.44 9.42
C GLY A 246 -0.10 17.43 10.93
N ARG A 247 -0.46 16.26 11.50
CA ARG A 247 -0.54 16.11 12.97
C ARG A 247 0.82 16.41 13.61
N THR A 248 0.81 17.19 14.69
CA THR A 248 2.02 17.58 15.45
C THR A 248 2.12 16.85 16.79
N ARG A 249 1.09 16.07 17.12
CA ARG A 249 1.02 15.20 18.29
C ARG A 249 0.35 13.89 17.92
N ASP A 250 0.96 12.81 18.36
CA ASP A 250 0.45 11.46 18.32
C ASP A 250 0.26 11.00 19.79
N PRO A 251 -0.99 10.96 20.29
CA PRO A 251 -1.25 10.54 21.66
C PRO A 251 -0.97 9.05 21.89
N MET A 252 -0.96 8.25 20.83
CA MET A 252 -0.74 6.81 20.89
C MET A 252 0.76 6.50 20.89
N TYR A 253 1.54 7.24 20.10
CA TYR A 253 2.99 7.05 19.98
C TYR A 253 3.77 8.37 20.13
N PRO A 254 3.79 8.97 21.33
CA PRO A 254 4.29 10.35 21.54
C PRO A 254 5.78 10.53 21.26
N HIS A 255 6.56 9.44 21.23
CA HIS A 255 7.98 9.46 20.85
C HIS A 255 8.18 9.79 19.35
N ARG A 256 7.19 9.51 18.50
CA ARG A 256 7.25 9.73 17.05
C ARG A 256 7.24 11.21 16.64
N ASP A 257 6.82 12.12 17.53
CA ASP A 257 6.76 13.55 17.16
C ASP A 257 7.92 14.38 17.68
N ALA A 258 8.97 13.80 18.27
CA ALA A 258 10.09 14.59 18.80
C ALA A 258 10.66 15.56 17.74
N LEU A 259 10.91 15.05 16.52
CA LEU A 259 11.38 15.86 15.39
C LEU A 259 10.31 16.85 14.90
N ARG A 260 9.05 16.44 14.80
CA ARG A 260 7.94 17.30 14.36
C ARG A 260 7.72 18.48 15.32
N ARG A 261 7.76 18.21 16.62
CA ARG A 261 7.64 19.23 17.68
C ARG A 261 8.83 20.17 17.67
N ALA A 262 10.06 19.65 17.53
CA ALA A 262 11.25 20.48 17.37
C ALA A 262 11.14 21.42 16.15
N PHE A 263 10.62 20.89 15.03
CA PHE A 263 10.41 21.65 13.81
C PHE A 263 9.37 22.76 13.96
N VAL A 264 8.22 22.45 14.56
CA VAL A 264 7.12 23.41 14.76
C VAL A 264 7.48 24.48 15.81
N ALA A 265 8.29 24.14 16.81
CA ALA A 265 8.80 25.09 17.80
C ALA A 265 9.96 25.95 17.26
N CYS A 266 10.57 25.59 16.13
CA CYS A 266 11.76 26.26 15.58
C CYS A 266 11.58 27.78 15.36
N PRO A 267 10.44 28.29 14.86
CA PRO A 267 10.22 29.74 14.74
C PRO A 267 10.30 30.48 16.09
N GLU A 268 9.77 29.88 17.16
CA GLU A 268 9.80 30.45 18.52
C GLU A 268 11.23 30.44 19.08
N VAL A 269 11.95 29.33 18.87
CA VAL A 269 13.36 29.18 19.27
C VAL A 269 14.26 30.19 18.55
N LEU A 270 14.08 30.37 17.24
CA LEU A 270 14.83 31.35 16.46
C LEU A 270 14.53 32.79 16.89
N ALA A 271 13.26 33.11 17.16
CA ALA A 271 12.85 34.42 17.66
C ALA A 271 13.44 34.71 19.04
N ALA A 272 13.46 33.74 19.95
CA ALA A 272 14.06 33.84 21.28
C ALA A 272 15.60 33.99 21.22
N GLY A 273 16.24 33.38 20.24
CA GLY A 273 17.68 33.51 19.95
C GLY A 273 18.09 34.82 19.24
N GLY A 274 17.16 35.77 19.04
CA GLY A 274 17.43 37.06 18.41
C GLY A 274 17.45 37.06 16.89
N ALA A 275 17.13 35.93 16.23
CA ALA A 275 16.96 35.89 14.78
C ALA A 275 15.58 36.47 14.41
N ARG A 276 15.55 37.71 13.94
CA ARG A 276 14.32 38.30 13.40
C ARG A 276 14.02 37.71 12.02
N ALA A 277 12.82 37.19 11.83
CA ALA A 277 12.30 36.90 10.51
C ALA A 277 12.37 38.18 9.66
N ARG A 278 12.93 38.11 8.45
CA ARG A 278 12.87 39.24 7.50
C ARG A 278 11.38 39.54 7.23
N PRO A 279 10.95 40.80 7.32
CA PRO A 279 9.58 41.16 6.96
C PRO A 279 9.33 40.82 5.48
N ARG A 280 8.10 40.38 5.19
CA ARG A 280 7.60 40.10 3.83
C ARG A 280 7.56 41.35 2.98
#